data_AF-A0A6B0Z0U6-F1
#
_entry.id   AF-A0A6B0Z0U6-F1
#
_cell.length_a   1.000
_cell.length_b   1.000
_cell.length_c   1.000
_cell.angle_alpha   90.00
_cell.angle_beta   90.00
_cell.angle_gamma   90.00
#
_symmetry.space_group_name_H-M   'P 1'
#
loop_
_entity.id
_entity.type
_entity.pdbx_description
1 polymer ?
#
loop_
_entity_poly.entity_id
_entity_poly.type
_entity_poly.pdbx_seq_one_letter_code
_entity_poly.pdbx_strand_id
1 'polypeptide(L)'
;MPTDGARATGPRTIKASEFKARCLKLMDEVAESGEEIVITKNGRPLSRLLPFREKTRMAFGRNRDNIRVLGDIVEPMPAEWFEAVDSSDEELF
;
A
#
# COMPACT_ATOMS: atom_id res chain seq x y z
N MET A 1 -25.91 19.37 6.85
CA MET A 1 -24.84 19.83 7.76
C MET A 1 -23.64 18.91 7.55
N PRO A 2 -22.41 19.43 7.46
CA PRO A 2 -21.75 19.77 6.21
C PRO A 2 -20.63 18.79 5.81
N THR A 3 -20.22 18.95 4.57
CA THR A 3 -19.14 18.28 3.82
C THR A 3 -17.75 18.52 4.39
N ASP A 4 -16.99 17.46 4.63
CA ASP A 4 -15.52 17.46 4.53
C ASP A 4 -15.17 16.41 3.47
N GLY A 5 -14.82 16.79 2.24
CA GLY A 5 -13.55 17.47 2.03
C GLY A 5 -12.41 16.47 2.16
N ALA A 6 -12.51 15.33 1.45
CA ALA A 6 -11.42 14.37 1.29
C ALA A 6 -10.23 15.06 0.61
N ARG A 7 -9.43 15.76 1.41
CA ARG A 7 -8.18 16.36 1.01
C ARG A 7 -7.21 15.21 0.80
N ALA A 8 -6.67 15.09 -0.40
CA ALA A 8 -5.53 14.22 -0.66
C ALA A 8 -4.36 14.66 0.24
N THR A 9 -4.21 14.03 1.40
CA THR A 9 -3.05 14.23 2.27
C THR A 9 -1.88 13.51 1.61
N GLY A 10 -1.18 14.22 0.73
CA GLY A 10 0.17 13.85 0.35
C GLY A 10 1.04 13.74 1.61
N PRO A 11 2.06 12.87 1.63
CA PRO A 11 2.84 12.60 2.82
C PRO A 11 3.44 13.90 3.38
N ARG A 12 3.30 14.09 4.71
CA ARG A 12 3.81 15.26 5.43
C ARG A 12 5.30 15.39 5.13
N THR A 13 5.72 16.52 4.57
CA THR A 13 7.10 16.71 4.10
C THR A 13 7.81 17.77 4.95
N ILE A 14 9.00 17.45 5.45
CA ILE A 14 9.83 18.34 6.26
C ILE A 14 11.26 18.44 5.72
N LYS A 15 11.98 19.50 6.10
CA LYS A 15 13.41 19.64 5.77
C LYS A 15 14.28 18.83 6.74
N ALA A 16 15.44 18.36 6.28
CA ALA A 16 16.41 17.65 7.10
C ALA A 16 16.89 18.46 8.32
N SER A 17 16.93 19.80 8.20
CA SER A 17 17.26 20.69 9.33
C SER A 17 16.20 20.66 10.42
N GLU A 18 14.92 20.62 10.04
CA GLU A 18 13.81 20.52 10.99
C GLU A 18 13.77 19.13 11.63
N PHE A 19 13.97 18.08 10.82
CA PHE A 19 14.09 16.71 11.33
C PHE A 19 15.19 16.60 12.40
N LYS A 20 16.38 17.17 12.14
CA LYS A 20 17.48 17.17 13.12
C LYS A 20 17.11 17.87 14.42
N ALA A 21 16.37 18.97 14.35
CA ALA A 21 15.98 19.76 15.53
C ALA A 21 14.88 19.09 16.37
N ARG A 22 13.99 18.31 15.74
CA ARG A 22 12.77 17.76 16.36
C ARG A 22 12.69 16.23 16.33
N CYS A 23 13.80 15.55 16.11
CA CYS A 23 13.85 14.11 15.78
C CYS A 23 13.03 13.24 16.74
N LEU A 24 13.27 13.35 18.05
CA LEU A 24 12.57 12.54 19.07
C LEU A 24 11.05 12.77 19.03
N LYS A 25 10.62 14.05 19.07
CA LYS A 25 9.20 14.41 19.00
C LYS A 25 8.53 13.87 17.73
N LEU A 26 9.22 13.92 16.59
CA LEU A 26 8.68 13.42 15.33
C LEU A 26 8.57 11.88 15.33
N MET A 27 9.47 11.17 16.00
CA MET A 27 9.35 9.71 16.18
C MET A 27 8.13 9.36 17.03
N ASP A 28 7.89 10.09 18.12
CA ASP A 28 6.70 9.91 18.95
C ASP A 28 5.41 10.23 18.16
N GLU A 29 5.37 11.38 17.46
CA GLU A 29 4.24 11.78 16.60
C GLU A 29 3.93 10.70 15.54
N VAL A 30 4.96 10.13 14.89
CA VAL A 30 4.79 9.08 13.87
C VAL A 30 4.34 7.76 14.50
N ALA A 31 4.86 7.41 15.68
CA ALA A 31 4.45 6.20 16.39
C ALA A 31 2.97 6.26 16.83
N GLU A 32 2.52 7.43 17.30
CA GLU A 32 1.14 7.66 17.76
C GLU A 32 0.15 7.80 16.60
N SER A 33 0.47 8.61 15.59
CA SER A 33 -0.43 8.88 14.45
C SER A 33 -0.46 7.75 13.44
N GLY A 34 0.64 7.01 13.28
CA GLY A 34 0.83 6.08 12.19
C GLY A 34 1.02 6.75 10.82
N GLU A 35 1.05 8.07 10.75
CA GLU A 35 1.29 8.84 9.53
C GLU A 35 2.79 8.91 9.22
N GLU A 36 3.13 8.84 7.94
CA GLU A 36 4.52 8.91 7.52
C GLU A 36 4.99 10.34 7.24
N ILE A 37 6.29 10.57 7.42
CA ILE A 37 6.92 11.86 7.15
C ILE A 37 8.03 11.68 6.11
N VAL A 38 7.99 12.46 5.03
CA VAL A 38 9.06 12.56 4.03
C VAL A 38 10.06 13.62 4.48
N ILE A 39 11.33 13.24 4.59
CA ILE A 39 12.42 14.14 4.93
C ILE A 39 13.12 14.55 3.63
N THR A 40 13.24 15.84 3.40
CA THR A 40 13.84 16.43 2.19
C THR A 40 15.13 17.17 2.50
N LYS A 41 16.03 17.23 1.53
CA LYS A 41 17.20 18.10 1.53
C LYS A 41 17.25 18.83 0.19
N ASN A 42 17.31 20.16 0.22
CA ASN A 42 17.31 21.00 -0.98
C ASN A 42 16.10 20.73 -1.92
N GLY A 43 14.91 20.52 -1.33
CA GLY A 43 13.67 20.24 -2.07
C GLY A 43 13.56 18.82 -2.65
N ARG A 44 14.58 17.98 -2.46
CA ARG A 44 14.58 16.59 -2.93
C ARG A 44 14.27 15.63 -1.77
N PRO A 45 13.34 14.67 -1.94
CA PRO A 45 13.11 13.60 -0.97
C PRO A 45 14.39 12.80 -0.73
N LEU A 46 14.76 12.63 0.55
CA LEU A 46 15.97 11.93 0.96
C LEU A 46 15.65 10.63 1.72
N SER A 47 14.68 10.69 2.64
CA SER A 47 14.27 9.54 3.45
C SER A 47 12.81 9.69 3.90
N ARG A 48 12.26 8.63 4.51
CA ARG A 48 10.94 8.62 5.14
C ARG A 48 11.04 8.10 6.57
N LEU A 49 10.28 8.70 7.47
CA LEU A 49 10.04 8.19 8.81
C LEU A 49 8.67 7.50 8.82
N LEU A 50 8.66 6.24 9.25
CA LEU A 50 7.49 5.37 9.25
C LEU A 50 7.26 4.85 10.67
N PRO A 51 6.01 4.59 11.08
CA PRO A 51 5.73 3.93 12.35
C PRO A 51 6.36 2.54 12.35
N PHE A 52 6.99 2.17 13.47
CA PHE A 52 7.43 0.79 13.65
C PHE A 52 6.22 -0.12 13.83
N ARG A 53 6.10 -1.14 12.99
CA ARG A 53 5.10 -2.20 13.11
C ARG A 53 5.81 -3.53 13.18
N GLU A 54 5.48 -4.34 14.18
CA GLU A 54 5.92 -5.73 14.21
C GLU A 54 5.49 -6.38 12.89
N LYS A 55 6.46 -6.94 12.16
CA LYS A 55 6.13 -7.82 11.06
C LYS A 55 5.48 -9.05 11.66
N THR A 56 4.16 -9.15 11.57
CA THR A 56 3.48 -10.44 11.75
C THR A 56 4.23 -11.45 10.89
N ARG A 57 4.72 -12.55 11.48
CA ARG A 57 5.30 -13.64 10.70
C ARG A 57 4.34 -13.91 9.57
N MET A 58 4.81 -13.81 8.33
CA MET A 58 3.97 -14.11 7.18
C MET A 58 3.30 -15.45 7.47
N ALA A 59 1.97 -15.46 7.43
CA ALA A 59 1.15 -16.66 7.63
C ALA A 59 1.32 -17.63 6.45
N PHE A 60 2.49 -17.65 5.81
CA PHE A 60 2.81 -18.54 4.73
C PHE A 60 2.80 -19.96 5.26
N GLY A 61 1.87 -20.76 4.76
CA GLY A 61 1.60 -22.10 5.29
C GLY A 61 0.73 -22.15 6.54
N ARG A 62 0.08 -21.05 6.97
CA ARG A 62 -0.90 -21.08 8.08
C ARG A 62 -2.03 -22.09 7.86
N ASN A 63 -2.34 -22.37 6.59
CA ASN A 63 -3.33 -23.34 6.17
C ASN A 63 -2.70 -24.53 5.43
N ARG A 64 -1.39 -24.80 5.57
CA ARG A 64 -0.69 -25.87 4.83
C ARG A 64 -1.42 -27.21 4.92
N ASP A 65 -1.94 -27.53 6.10
CA ASP A 65 -2.64 -28.80 6.36
C ASP A 65 -4.17 -28.68 6.32
N ASN A 66 -4.68 -27.45 6.12
CA ASN A 66 -6.11 -27.15 6.01
C ASN A 66 -6.58 -26.96 4.56
N ILE A 67 -5.68 -27.00 3.58
CA ILE A 67 -5.99 -26.85 2.16
C ILE A 67 -6.00 -28.23 1.50
N ARG A 68 -7.10 -28.56 0.81
CA ARG A 68 -7.22 -29.76 -0.01
C ARG A 68 -7.58 -29.35 -1.42
N VAL A 69 -6.82 -29.85 -2.39
CA VAL A 69 -7.12 -29.70 -3.82
C VAL A 69 -8.21 -30.72 -4.17
N LEU A 70 -9.38 -30.25 -4.62
CA LEU A 70 -10.55 -31.09 -4.90
C LEU A 70 -10.67 -31.53 -6.38
N GLY A 71 -9.80 -31.04 -7.25
CA GLY A 71 -9.81 -31.31 -8.68
C GLY A 71 -8.50 -30.89 -9.34
N ASP A 72 -8.40 -30.97 -10.67
CA ASP A 72 -7.26 -30.43 -11.40
C ASP A 72 -7.34 -28.89 -11.39
N ILE A 73 -6.26 -28.24 -10.96
CA ILE A 73 -6.15 -26.78 -10.86
C ILE A 73 -5.26 -26.18 -11.96
N VAL A 74 -4.68 -27.04 -12.81
CA VAL A 74 -3.79 -26.68 -13.90
C VAL A 74 -4.49 -26.87 -15.25
N GLU A 75 -5.58 -27.65 -15.28
CA GLU A 75 -6.43 -27.80 -16.46
C GLU A 75 -6.95 -26.43 -16.95
N PRO A 76 -7.03 -26.21 -18.27
CA PRO A 76 -7.64 -25.02 -18.83
C PRO A 76 -9.05 -24.79 -18.28
N MET A 77 -9.38 -23.53 -18.00
CA MET A 77 -10.74 -23.18 -17.57
C MET A 77 -11.77 -23.54 -18.64
N PRO A 78 -13.00 -23.93 -18.24
CA PRO A 78 -14.04 -24.29 -19.19
C PRO A 78 -14.35 -23.13 -20.14
N ALA A 79 -14.57 -23.42 -21.43
CA ALA A 79 -14.77 -22.40 -22.46
C ALA A 79 -15.99 -21.51 -22.17
N GLU A 80 -17.00 -22.06 -21.51
CA GLU A 80 -18.22 -21.37 -21.09
C GLU A 80 -18.01 -20.32 -19.99
N TRP A 81 -16.85 -20.31 -19.33
CA TRP A 81 -16.47 -19.23 -18.40
C TRP A 81 -15.97 -17.97 -19.12
N PHE A 82 -15.68 -18.09 -20.41
CA PHE A 82 -15.28 -16.96 -21.24
C PHE A 82 -16.47 -16.54 -22.08
N GLU A 83 -16.97 -15.33 -21.84
CA GLU A 83 -17.85 -14.69 -22.81
C GLU A 83 -17.03 -14.41 -24.08
N ALA A 84 -17.60 -14.68 -25.25
CA ALA A 84 -16.99 -14.29 -26.49
C ALA A 84 -16.83 -12.77 -26.47
N VAL A 85 -15.59 -12.30 -26.42
CA VAL A 85 -15.28 -10.89 -26.61
C VAL A 85 -15.72 -10.58 -28.04
N ASP A 86 -16.79 -9.78 -28.18
CA ASP A 86 -17.25 -9.32 -29.48
C ASP A 86 -16.10 -8.53 -30.13
N SER A 87 -15.64 -8.97 -31.29
CA SER A 87 -14.56 -8.35 -32.06
C SER A 87 -14.92 -6.95 -32.59
N SER A 88 -16.11 -6.44 -32.26
CA SER A 88 -16.59 -5.11 -32.64
C SER A 88 -15.95 -3.96 -31.84
N ASP A 89 -15.16 -4.25 -30.80
CA ASP A 89 -14.43 -3.26 -29.99
C ASP A 89 -12.95 -3.05 -30.43
N GLU A 90 -12.57 -3.40 -31.67
CA GLU A 90 -11.23 -3.14 -32.24
C GLU A 90 -11.07 -1.77 -32.93
N GLU A 91 -11.99 -0.80 -32.75
CA GLU A 91 -11.83 0.58 -33.25
C GLU A 91 -11.82 1.65 -32.14
N LEU A 92 -10.95 1.51 -31.14
CA LEU A 92 -10.60 2.64 -30.25
C LEU A 92 -9.15 2.56 -29.76
N PHE A 93 -8.20 2.63 -30.70
CA PHE A 93 -6.83 3.13 -30.46
C PHE A 93 -6.34 3.97 -31.64
#